data_AF-A0A7V5UJF0-F1
#
_entry.id   AF-A0A7V5UJF0-F1
#
_cell.length_a   1.000
_cell.length_b   1.000
_cell.length_c   1.000
_cell.angle_alpha   90.00
_cell.angle_beta   90.00
_cell.angle_gamma   90.00
#
_symmetry.space_group_name_H-M   'P 1'
#
loop_
_entity.id
_entity.type
_entity.pdbx_description
1 polymer ?
#
loop_
_entity_poly.entity_id
_entity_poly.type
_entity_poly.pdbx_seq_one_letter_code
_entity_poly.pdbx_strand_id
1 'polypeptide(L)'
;YAGGGKYQLSKGADRYRRGLYTFFRRTAIDPNLATFDCPDSSMSRAKRDRSNNPLQALAMLENEVFHEAAQAFAVRLLNDVPGAPSEATDRERLERGFQIAVSRSMALEEYRQLAELLAEARQYYREHPKEAEALCGKRTAKNTEPSEQAAWVATVRVLLNLDEFVTRP
;
A
#
# COMPACT_ATOMS: atom_id res chain seq x y z
N TYR A 1 -11.57 0.54 37.36
CA TYR A 1 -10.40 1.04 36.59
C TYR A 1 -10.92 1.66 35.30
N ALA A 2 -10.53 2.92 35.05
CA ALA A 2 -11.21 3.87 34.16
C ALA A 2 -11.42 3.35 32.72
N GLY A 3 -12.62 3.60 32.18
CA GLY A 3 -13.10 3.10 30.89
C GLY A 3 -12.10 3.32 29.75
N GLY A 4 -11.76 2.21 29.08
CA GLY A 4 -10.88 2.19 27.92
C GLY A 4 -11.44 3.03 26.79
N GLY A 5 -10.94 4.26 26.65
CA GLY A 5 -11.30 5.13 25.54
C GLY A 5 -10.83 4.48 24.23
N LYS A 6 -11.75 4.17 23.32
CA LYS A 6 -11.42 3.69 21.98
C LYS A 6 -10.53 4.71 21.27
N TYR A 7 -9.61 4.23 20.43
CA TYR A 7 -8.87 5.09 19.52
C TYR A 7 -9.87 5.88 18.66
N GLN A 8 -9.77 7.21 18.70
CA GLN A 8 -10.59 8.09 17.87
C GLN A 8 -9.83 8.35 16.57
N LEU A 9 -10.47 8.02 15.44
CA LEU A 9 -9.88 8.24 14.13
C LEU A 9 -9.80 9.74 13.85
N SER A 10 -8.58 10.23 13.60
CA SER A 10 -8.34 11.60 13.12
C SER A 10 -9.03 11.83 11.78
N LYS A 11 -9.49 13.06 11.54
CA LYS A 11 -10.18 13.45 10.29
C LYS A 11 -9.25 14.22 9.35
N GLY A 12 -9.60 14.25 8.06
CA GLY A 12 -8.89 15.05 7.06
C GLY A 12 -7.43 14.65 6.90
N ALA A 13 -6.54 15.63 6.75
CA ALA A 13 -5.10 15.40 6.55
C ALA A 13 -4.43 14.69 7.73
N ASP A 14 -4.94 14.86 8.95
CA ASP A 14 -4.36 14.28 10.15
C ASP A 14 -4.43 12.75 10.18
N ARG A 15 -5.35 12.15 9.42
CA ARG A 15 -5.46 10.69 9.26
C ARG A 15 -4.27 10.08 8.51
N TYR A 16 -3.58 10.87 7.69
CA TYR A 16 -2.52 10.40 6.78
C TYR A 16 -1.11 10.74 7.26
N ARG A 17 -0.96 11.15 8.52
CA ARG A 17 0.37 11.44 9.10
C ARG A 17 1.14 10.14 9.32
N ARG A 18 2.48 10.23 9.31
CA ARG A 18 3.35 9.10 9.68
C ARG A 18 2.97 8.60 11.08
N GLY A 19 3.03 7.28 11.29
CA GLY A 19 2.75 6.65 12.60
C GLY A 19 3.63 7.14 13.75
N LEU A 20 4.73 7.85 13.48
CA LEU A 20 5.50 8.57 14.50
C LEU A 20 4.68 9.69 15.19
N TYR A 21 3.68 10.24 14.49
CA TYR A 21 2.86 11.36 14.95
C TYR A 21 1.46 10.91 15.39
N THR A 22 1.18 9.61 15.45
CA THR A 22 -0.07 9.13 16.04
C THR A 22 0.02 9.15 17.56
N PHE A 23 -1.12 9.38 18.21
CA PHE A 23 -1.20 9.38 19.65
C PHE A 23 -0.89 7.99 20.21
N PHE A 24 0.16 7.89 21.02
CA PHE A 24 0.65 6.63 21.57
C PHE A 24 0.23 6.46 23.04
N ARG A 25 -0.62 5.47 23.32
CA ARG A 25 -0.99 5.09 24.70
C ARG A 25 -0.18 3.89 25.16
N ARG A 26 0.59 4.09 26.23
CA ARG A 26 1.50 3.07 26.80
C ARG A 26 0.80 1.76 27.21
N THR A 27 -0.47 1.83 27.62
CA THR A 27 -1.25 0.68 28.11
C THR A 27 -2.24 0.11 27.08
N ALA A 28 -2.37 0.75 25.91
CA ALA A 28 -3.29 0.34 24.86
C ALA A 28 -2.69 0.75 23.53
N ILE A 29 -1.82 -0.10 22.99
CA ILE A 29 -1.10 0.14 21.73
C ILE A 29 -2.09 0.05 20.56
N ASP A 30 -1.86 0.86 19.52
CA ASP A 30 -2.63 0.80 18.28
C ASP A 30 -2.50 -0.60 17.62
N PRO A 31 -3.59 -1.19 17.09
CA PRO A 31 -3.56 -2.53 16.51
C PRO A 31 -2.50 -2.71 15.43
N ASN A 32 -2.28 -1.73 14.55
CA ASN A 32 -1.26 -1.84 13.52
C ASN A 32 0.14 -1.85 14.13
N LEU A 33 0.40 -1.00 15.13
CA LEU A 33 1.68 -1.02 15.84
C LEU A 33 1.93 -2.38 16.51
N ALA A 34 0.90 -2.97 17.13
CA ALA A 34 1.00 -4.30 17.73
C ALA A 34 1.30 -5.39 16.68
N THR A 35 0.60 -5.38 15.53
CA THR A 35 0.85 -6.32 14.42
C THR A 35 2.27 -6.22 13.86
N PHE A 36 2.85 -5.01 13.82
CA PHE A 36 4.21 -4.77 13.32
C PHE A 36 5.27 -4.72 14.44
N ASP A 37 5.13 -5.57 15.46
CA ASP A 37 6.13 -5.79 16.52
C ASP A 37 6.55 -4.52 17.28
N CYS A 38 5.58 -3.64 17.60
CA CYS A 38 5.86 -2.49 18.47
C CYS A 38 6.32 -2.97 19.86
N PRO A 39 7.46 -2.47 20.36
CA PRO A 39 7.99 -2.90 21.65
C PRO A 39 7.12 -2.44 22.82
N ASP A 40 7.16 -3.22 23.90
CA ASP A 40 6.53 -2.83 25.17
C ASP A 40 7.16 -1.54 25.69
N SER A 41 6.31 -0.52 25.92
CA SER A 41 6.72 0.80 26.39
C SER A 41 7.18 0.85 27.86
N SER A 42 7.03 -0.25 28.60
CA SER A 42 7.49 -0.39 29.99
C SER A 42 8.88 -1.00 30.12
N MET A 43 9.44 -1.56 29.03
CA MET A 43 10.74 -2.24 29.05
C MET A 43 11.71 -1.58 28.06
N SER A 44 12.99 -1.52 28.43
CA SER A 44 14.03 -1.12 27.48
C SER A 44 14.28 -2.24 26.47
N ARG A 45 14.29 -1.91 25.18
CA ARG A 45 14.58 -2.83 24.07
C ARG A 45 15.74 -2.27 23.25
N ALA A 46 16.88 -2.96 23.28
CA ALA A 46 18.08 -2.55 22.54
C ALA A 46 18.00 -2.87 21.03
N LYS A 47 17.15 -3.82 20.64
CA LYS A 47 16.93 -4.24 19.27
C LYS A 47 15.43 -4.38 19.00
N ARG A 48 15.01 -4.05 17.78
CA ARG A 48 13.66 -4.32 17.29
C ARG A 48 13.61 -5.73 16.72
N ASP A 49 12.61 -6.49 17.12
CA ASP A 49 12.33 -7.79 16.52
C ASP A 49 11.84 -7.58 15.07
N ARG A 50 12.30 -8.44 14.17
CA ARG A 50 11.87 -8.46 12.78
C ARG A 50 11.08 -9.75 12.57
N SER A 51 9.76 -9.64 12.42
CA SER A 51 8.93 -10.74 11.94
C SER A 51 8.56 -10.49 10.48
N ASN A 52 8.37 -11.58 9.73
CA ASN A 52 7.64 -11.60 8.47
C ASN A 52 6.62 -12.72 8.60
N ASN A 53 5.58 -12.47 9.40
CA ASN A 53 4.54 -13.46 9.67
C ASN A 53 3.35 -13.27 8.71
N PRO A 54 2.58 -14.34 8.40
CA PRO A 54 1.41 -14.22 7.53
C PRO A 54 0.38 -13.19 7.99
N LEU A 55 0.31 -12.90 9.30
CA LEU A 55 -0.60 -11.91 9.86
C LEU A 55 -0.23 -10.48 9.45
N GLN A 56 1.07 -10.16 9.35
CA GLN A 56 1.55 -8.87 8.87
C GLN A 56 1.25 -8.68 7.38
N ALA A 57 1.46 -9.71 6.56
CA ALA A 57 1.08 -9.68 5.15
C ALA A 57 -0.44 -9.52 4.95
N LEU A 58 -1.24 -10.27 5.73
CA LEU A 58 -2.70 -10.13 5.70
C LEU A 58 -3.14 -8.74 6.16
N ALA A 59 -2.49 -8.16 7.17
CA ALA A 59 -2.77 -6.80 7.61
C ALA A 59 -2.47 -5.77 6.52
N MET A 60 -1.41 -5.95 5.73
CA MET A 60 -1.13 -5.07 4.58
C MET A 60 -2.17 -5.20 3.46
N LEU A 61 -2.74 -6.39 3.26
CA LEU A 61 -3.76 -6.61 2.24
C LEU A 61 -5.14 -6.06 2.65
N GLU A 62 -5.52 -6.25 3.91
CA GLU A 62 -6.89 -6.03 4.39
C GLU A 62 -7.09 -4.67 5.09
N ASN A 63 -6.04 -4.09 5.69
CA ASN A 63 -6.23 -2.86 6.45
C ASN A 63 -6.46 -1.66 5.53
N GLU A 64 -7.48 -0.88 5.86
CA GLU A 64 -7.90 0.33 5.15
C GLU A 64 -6.75 1.32 4.88
N VAL A 65 -5.82 1.47 5.83
CA VAL A 65 -4.68 2.40 5.68
C VAL A 65 -3.77 2.00 4.52
N PHE A 66 -3.46 0.71 4.37
CA PHE A 66 -2.60 0.22 3.29
C PHE A 66 -3.35 0.19 1.96
N HIS A 67 -4.66 -0.11 2.00
CA HIS A 67 -5.52 -0.02 0.82
C HIS A 67 -5.56 1.40 0.24
N GLU A 68 -5.80 2.41 1.08
CA GLU A 68 -5.80 3.81 0.65
C GLU A 68 -4.41 4.33 0.24
N ALA A 69 -3.34 3.80 0.85
CA ALA A 69 -1.98 4.07 0.43
C ALA A 69 -1.71 3.52 -0.98
N ALA A 70 -2.17 2.30 -1.28
CA ALA A 70 -2.09 1.72 -2.62
C ALA A 70 -2.88 2.54 -3.65
N GLN A 71 -4.10 2.98 -3.31
CA GLN A 71 -4.90 3.87 -4.16
C GLN A 71 -4.17 5.18 -4.49
N ALA A 72 -3.63 5.86 -3.45
CA ALA A 72 -2.86 7.07 -3.65
C ALA A 72 -1.60 6.84 -4.49
N PHE A 73 -0.94 5.70 -4.27
CA PHE A 73 0.31 5.40 -4.96
C PHE A 73 0.08 5.06 -6.44
N ALA A 74 -0.96 4.30 -6.77
CA ALA A 74 -1.38 4.08 -8.15
C ALA A 74 -1.70 5.40 -8.87
N VAL A 75 -2.49 6.28 -8.23
CA VAL A 75 -2.79 7.62 -8.78
C VAL A 75 -1.53 8.44 -8.99
N ARG A 76 -0.56 8.36 -8.07
CA ARG A 76 0.74 9.02 -8.23
C ARG A 76 1.48 8.48 -9.46
N LEU A 77 1.59 7.17 -9.63
CA LEU A 77 2.32 6.58 -10.77
C LEU A 77 1.71 6.96 -12.11
N LEU A 78 0.38 6.93 -12.20
CA LEU A 78 -0.37 7.35 -13.39
C LEU A 78 -0.16 8.83 -13.74
N ASN A 79 0.01 9.69 -12.73
CA ASN A 79 0.27 11.12 -12.93
C ASN A 79 1.75 11.45 -13.16
N ASP A 80 2.68 10.76 -12.49
CA ASP A 80 4.13 10.96 -12.59
C ASP A 80 4.63 10.55 -13.99
N VAL A 81 4.05 9.49 -14.58
CA VAL A 81 4.35 9.02 -15.94
C VAL A 81 3.06 9.07 -16.78
N PRO A 82 2.71 10.23 -17.35
CA PRO A 82 1.49 10.39 -18.14
C PRO A 82 1.62 9.70 -19.49
N GLY A 83 0.51 9.18 -20.00
CA GLY A 83 0.46 8.51 -21.31
C GLY A 83 -0.62 7.44 -21.37
N ALA A 84 -1.03 7.10 -22.58
CA ALA A 84 -1.93 5.97 -22.80
C ALA A 84 -1.25 4.65 -22.39
N PRO A 85 -2.02 3.63 -21.98
CA PRO A 85 -1.47 2.30 -21.71
C PRO A 85 -0.69 1.77 -22.91
N SER A 86 0.60 1.53 -22.72
CA SER A 86 1.51 0.95 -23.71
C SER A 86 2.62 0.21 -22.97
N GLU A 87 3.24 -0.79 -23.60
CA GLU A 87 4.30 -1.56 -22.96
C GLU A 87 5.44 -0.67 -22.43
N ALA A 88 5.83 0.36 -23.21
CA ALA A 88 6.86 1.31 -22.80
C ALA A 88 6.43 2.15 -21.58
N THR A 89 5.21 2.69 -21.62
CA THR A 89 4.67 3.53 -20.53
C THR A 89 4.44 2.72 -19.27
N ASP A 90 3.95 1.49 -19.39
CA ASP A 90 3.69 0.60 -18.26
C ASP A 90 4.99 0.15 -17.61
N ARG A 91 6.00 -0.16 -18.42
CA ARG A 91 7.34 -0.48 -17.92
C ARG A 91 7.95 0.67 -17.14
N GLU A 92 7.83 1.90 -17.64
CA GLU A 92 8.33 3.08 -16.94
C GLU A 92 7.59 3.30 -15.61
N ARG A 93 6.26 3.15 -15.58
CA ARG A 93 5.45 3.22 -14.36
C ARG A 93 5.81 2.13 -13.34
N LEU A 94 5.97 0.89 -13.80
CA LEU A 94 6.35 -0.25 -12.96
C LEU A 94 7.74 -0.05 -12.36
N GLU A 95 8.74 0.33 -13.17
CA GLU A 95 10.09 0.62 -12.71
C GLU A 95 10.10 1.74 -11.67
N ARG A 96 9.36 2.84 -11.95
CA ARG A 96 9.23 3.96 -11.04
C ARG A 96 8.58 3.56 -9.72
N GLY A 97 7.51 2.78 -9.79
CA GLY A 97 6.82 2.26 -8.61
C GLY A 97 7.72 1.39 -7.76
N PHE A 98 8.46 0.49 -8.39
CA PHE A 98 9.36 -0.43 -7.70
C PHE A 98 10.53 0.29 -7.04
N GLN A 99 11.13 1.27 -7.72
CA GLN A 99 12.17 2.11 -7.12
C GLN A 99 11.66 2.91 -5.92
N ILE A 100 10.43 3.43 -5.97
CA ILE A 100 9.84 4.15 -4.83
C ILE A 100 9.56 3.19 -3.66
N ALA A 101 9.05 1.99 -3.93
CA ALA A 101 8.67 1.02 -2.91
C ALA A 101 9.89 0.34 -2.28
N VAL A 102 10.77 -0.22 -3.10
CA VAL A 102 11.85 -1.13 -2.69
C VAL A 102 13.24 -0.44 -2.69
N SER A 103 13.35 0.76 -3.26
CA SER A 103 14.62 1.53 -3.31
C SER A 103 15.75 0.86 -4.11
N ARG A 104 15.42 0.03 -5.11
CA ARG A 104 16.36 -0.55 -6.08
C ARG A 104 15.75 -0.66 -7.47
N SER A 105 16.56 -0.98 -8.47
CA SER A 105 16.08 -1.29 -9.82
C SER A 105 15.34 -2.63 -9.87
N MET A 106 14.35 -2.73 -10.75
CA MET A 106 13.58 -3.95 -10.96
C MET A 106 14.37 -4.93 -11.84
N ALA A 107 14.40 -6.20 -11.43
CA ALA A 107 14.94 -7.26 -12.28
C ALA A 107 13.94 -7.63 -13.40
N LEU A 108 14.44 -8.21 -14.49
CA LEU A 108 13.59 -8.57 -15.63
C LEU A 108 12.46 -9.54 -15.26
N GLU A 109 12.72 -10.47 -14.35
CA GLU A 109 11.73 -11.47 -13.95
C GLU A 109 10.61 -10.86 -13.10
N GLU A 110 10.96 -9.90 -12.24
CA GLU A 110 9.98 -9.14 -11.43
C GLU A 110 9.10 -8.27 -12.32
N TYR A 111 9.70 -7.64 -13.34
CA TYR A 111 8.96 -6.91 -14.35
C TYR A 111 7.93 -7.81 -15.05
N ARG A 112 8.34 -9.00 -15.48
CA ARG A 112 7.43 -9.94 -16.15
C ARG A 112 6.24 -10.30 -15.28
N GLN A 113 6.48 -10.65 -14.02
CA GLN A 113 5.41 -11.02 -13.09
C GLN A 113 4.45 -9.85 -12.81
N LEU A 114 4.97 -8.64 -12.59
CA LEU A 114 4.13 -7.47 -12.35
C LEU A 114 3.38 -7.01 -13.59
N ALA A 115 3.99 -7.13 -14.77
CA ALA A 115 3.35 -6.80 -16.05
C ALA A 115 2.22 -7.79 -16.38
N GLU A 116 2.43 -9.08 -16.13
CA GLU A 116 1.41 -10.12 -16.25
C GLU A 116 0.24 -9.85 -15.32
N LEU A 117 0.52 -9.60 -14.03
CA LEU A 117 -0.50 -9.23 -13.04
C LEU A 117 -1.30 -7.97 -13.47
N LEU A 118 -0.61 -6.94 -13.99
CA LEU A 118 -1.26 -5.73 -14.48
C LEU A 118 -2.17 -6.02 -15.67
N ALA A 119 -1.73 -6.87 -16.61
CA ALA A 119 -2.52 -7.27 -17.76
C ALA A 119 -3.78 -8.04 -17.36
N GLU A 120 -3.65 -9.01 -16.45
CA GLU A 120 -4.79 -9.76 -15.89
C GLU A 120 -5.77 -8.84 -15.16
N ALA A 121 -5.26 -7.95 -14.30
CA ALA A 121 -6.09 -7.00 -13.57
C ALA A 121 -6.84 -6.06 -14.52
N ARG A 122 -6.19 -5.58 -15.58
CA ARG A 122 -6.85 -4.75 -16.62
C ARG A 122 -7.98 -5.49 -17.30
N GLN A 123 -7.77 -6.76 -17.66
CA GLN A 123 -8.82 -7.57 -18.27
C GLN A 123 -10.01 -7.70 -17.31
N TYR A 124 -9.72 -8.08 -16.06
CA TYR A 124 -10.74 -8.26 -15.03
C TYR A 124 -11.58 -6.99 -14.80
N TYR A 125 -10.94 -5.85 -14.57
CA TYR A 125 -11.67 -4.60 -14.25
C TYR A 125 -12.35 -3.94 -15.45
N ARG A 126 -11.99 -4.31 -16.69
CA ARG A 126 -12.78 -3.94 -17.88
C ARG A 126 -14.11 -4.69 -17.92
N GLU A 127 -14.11 -5.95 -17.49
CA GLU A 127 -15.31 -6.79 -17.43
C GLU A 127 -16.17 -6.49 -16.19
N HIS A 128 -15.56 -5.94 -15.13
CA HIS A 128 -16.20 -5.67 -13.83
C HIS A 128 -16.12 -4.18 -13.42
N PRO A 129 -16.80 -3.25 -14.15
CA PRO A 129 -16.66 -1.81 -13.92
C PRO A 129 -17.11 -1.36 -12.52
N LYS A 130 -18.13 -2.01 -11.93
CA LYS A 130 -18.57 -1.69 -10.55
C LYS A 130 -17.50 -2.01 -9.51
N GLU A 131 -16.76 -3.08 -9.71
CA GLU A 131 -15.66 -3.47 -8.81
C GLU A 131 -14.45 -2.56 -9.00
N ALA A 132 -14.21 -2.11 -10.24
CA ALA A 132 -13.19 -1.12 -10.54
C ALA A 132 -13.43 0.21 -9.80
N GLU A 133 -14.68 0.70 -9.82
CA GLU A 133 -15.09 1.90 -9.09
C GLU A 133 -14.89 1.74 -7.58
N ALA A 134 -15.28 0.58 -7.02
CA ALA A 134 -15.10 0.28 -5.60
C ALA A 134 -13.61 0.27 -5.19
N LEU A 135 -12.75 -0.29 -6.04
CA LEU A 135 -11.31 -0.39 -5.76
C LEU A 135 -10.56 0.96 -5.88
N CYS A 136 -10.98 1.85 -6.78
CA CYS A 136 -10.31 3.14 -6.99
C CYS A 136 -10.41 4.09 -5.78
N GLY A 137 -11.45 3.94 -4.96
CA GLY A 137 -11.71 4.84 -3.83
C GLY A 137 -11.99 6.27 -4.28
N LYS A 138 -11.62 7.25 -3.45
CA LYS A 138 -11.97 8.68 -3.67
C LYS A 138 -10.99 9.46 -4.54
N ARG A 139 -9.79 8.93 -4.77
CA ARG A 139 -8.74 9.62 -5.53
C ARG A 139 -8.81 9.16 -6.97
N THR A 140 -8.74 10.10 -7.92
CA THR A 140 -8.77 9.78 -9.36
C THR A 140 -7.51 10.31 -10.03
N ALA A 141 -6.89 9.49 -10.87
CA ALA A 141 -5.81 9.93 -11.75
C ALA A 141 -6.34 10.81 -12.89
N LYS A 142 -5.50 11.71 -13.41
CA LYS A 142 -5.90 12.60 -14.51
C LYS A 142 -6.04 11.79 -15.80
N ASN A 143 -7.10 12.05 -16.57
CA ASN A 143 -7.32 11.45 -17.89
C ASN A 143 -7.18 9.91 -17.92
N THR A 144 -7.60 9.24 -16.85
CA THR A 144 -7.48 7.78 -16.72
C THR A 144 -8.84 7.18 -16.42
N GLU A 145 -9.20 6.12 -17.15
CA GLU A 145 -10.42 5.36 -16.93
C GLU A 145 -10.40 4.66 -15.56
N PRO A 146 -11.54 4.51 -14.86
CA PRO A 146 -11.61 3.82 -13.57
C PRO A 146 -11.09 2.38 -13.62
N SER A 147 -11.34 1.64 -14.71
CA SER A 147 -10.85 0.27 -14.91
C SER A 147 -9.32 0.20 -14.98
N GLU A 148 -8.70 1.16 -15.65
CA GLU A 148 -7.25 1.28 -15.74
C GLU A 148 -6.66 1.62 -14.37
N GLN A 149 -7.24 2.61 -13.68
CA GLN A 149 -6.79 2.95 -12.34
C GLN A 149 -6.91 1.77 -11.38
N ALA A 150 -8.03 1.05 -11.40
CA ALA A 150 -8.26 -0.13 -10.54
C ALA A 150 -7.21 -1.22 -10.77
N ALA A 151 -6.82 -1.46 -12.03
CA ALA A 151 -5.75 -2.41 -12.35
C ALA A 151 -4.42 -1.99 -11.69
N TRP A 152 -4.05 -0.71 -11.79
CA TRP A 152 -2.86 -0.20 -11.11
C TRP A 152 -2.97 -0.28 -9.58
N VAL A 153 -4.14 -0.03 -8.99
CA VAL A 153 -4.35 -0.21 -7.56
C VAL A 153 -4.10 -1.66 -7.16
N ALA A 154 -4.62 -2.63 -7.91
CA ALA A 154 -4.41 -4.05 -7.63
C ALA A 154 -2.92 -4.44 -7.72
N THR A 155 -2.22 -4.03 -8.78
CA THR A 155 -0.78 -4.28 -8.93
C THR A 155 0.04 -3.64 -7.81
N VAL A 156 -0.29 -2.40 -7.45
CA VAL A 156 0.40 -1.67 -6.37
C VAL A 156 0.14 -2.30 -5.00
N ARG A 157 -1.06 -2.85 -4.74
CA ARG A 157 -1.32 -3.60 -3.49
C ARG A 157 -0.38 -4.78 -3.34
N VAL A 158 -0.10 -5.52 -4.42
CA VAL A 158 0.88 -6.62 -4.40
C VAL A 158 2.29 -6.09 -4.17
N LEU A 159 2.69 -5.02 -4.87
CA LEU A 159 4.00 -4.39 -4.71
C LEU A 159 4.25 -3.94 -3.25
N LEU A 160 3.25 -3.33 -2.61
CA LEU A 160 3.35 -2.88 -1.22
C LEU A 160 3.25 -4.03 -0.19
N ASN A 161 2.95 -5.25 -0.63
CA ASN A 161 2.89 -6.43 0.23
C ASN A 161 4.11 -7.36 0.05
N LEU A 162 5.11 -6.95 -0.74
CA LEU A 162 6.35 -7.70 -0.88
C LEU A 162 7.15 -7.69 0.43
N ASP A 163 7.79 -8.81 0.76
CA ASP A 163 8.65 -8.90 1.95
C ASP A 163 9.76 -7.82 1.92
N GLU A 164 10.32 -7.52 0.75
CA GLU A 164 11.35 -6.49 0.58
C GLU A 164 10.84 -5.06 0.83
N PHE A 165 9.53 -4.84 0.69
CA PHE A 165 8.92 -3.56 1.05
C PHE A 165 8.77 -3.46 2.57
N VAL A 166 8.35 -4.55 3.22
CA VAL A 166 8.10 -4.59 4.66
C VAL A 166 9.41 -4.62 5.46
N THR A 167 10.37 -5.40 4.98
CA THR A 167 11.65 -5.63 5.65
C THR A 167 12.77 -4.96 4.86
N ARG A 168 13.64 -4.23 5.55
CA ARG A 168 14.95 -3.86 4.99
C ARG A 168 15.91 -4.99 5.32
N PRO A 169 16.48 -5.71 4.34
CA PRO A 169 17.55 -6.67 4.61
C PRO A 169 18.68 -6.02 5.43
#